data_AF-A0A2K1JN41-F1
#
_entry.id   AF-A0A2K1JN41-F1
#
_cell.length_a   1.000
_cell.length_b   1.000
_cell.length_c   1.000
_cell.angle_alpha   90.00
_cell.angle_beta   90.00
_cell.angle_gamma   90.00
#
_symmetry.space_group_name_H-M   'P 1'
#
loop_
_entity.id
_entity.type
_entity.pdbx_description
1 polymer ?
#
loop_
_entity_poly.entity_id
_entity_poly.type
_entity_poly.pdbx_seq_one_letter_code
_entity_poly.pdbx_strand_id
1 'polypeptide(L)'
;MGTVLRVCDLDNSRFNYQLSIAVKMIVLISLLYPSHALRNPSYLNLASMRINTAGLQLKESGRGASVLESYCRVDLEAVRRILEQSSKAVIDDPDNARRNLVRVGGLLESCSLNMITTQNSQAYELLTKVKQSVASAENLIDQSDVTEMALPSLEMGNDEGSELQEPIFQVEGNDSVNENSGSMLISGEEDNRQNNRDLLVPVPPIIGISMDDLVVDFCPDHVDLTKYAATIRFDRACGGKFHTRAKYSSGVFSIRMRAPAGAPGVSNSFYISSNDGAPDMISFDFVGNQPHRVLTAYAVNGDHDQKLKTFHMSFDTTQEFHEYSIKWDAETIVWMVDSIVIRTLRASRVKAFPVKPGHVFGYSWDASSVADGTLAGRVNWYNAPFFMSFENFQVASPLRVGQWRPPQQSLVRRNGPHPVRPLVIDYCPHNVAAANAHNYDITFDKFGCGSRVRSLHTYPSGKFSATIKCADGDTSGLLTSFYISSGEGSTMQDEIDFEFLGDNKRIVQTNFYVNGTSSGNELWVELDYDCSYGFHTYSIHYNQSKIQWFIDSRLVRTVTKEKQIRHQRSYPTKNVFLYSSVWNASDVNDGGWTGKWHGMAEEPFVAKFKSVTVQYPA
;
A
#
# COMPACT_ATOMS: atom_id res chain seq x y z
N MET A 1 34.26 13.30 30.59
CA MET A 1 33.55 14.08 31.64
C MET A 1 32.18 14.42 31.09
N GLY A 2 31.11 14.29 31.89
CA GLY A 2 29.74 14.49 31.42
C GLY A 2 29.21 15.89 31.71
N THR A 3 28.46 16.46 30.77
CA THR A 3 27.66 17.67 30.97
C THR A 3 26.23 17.37 30.54
N VAL A 4 25.37 17.05 31.52
CA VAL A 4 23.94 16.81 31.26
C VAL A 4 23.25 18.16 31.10
N LEU A 5 22.87 18.52 29.88
CA LEU A 5 21.97 19.64 29.62
C LEU A 5 20.55 19.28 30.07
N ARG A 6 20.26 19.44 31.36
CA ARG A 6 18.91 19.41 31.89
C ARG A 6 18.15 20.64 31.41
N VAL A 7 17.16 20.45 30.54
CA VAL A 7 16.11 21.46 30.31
C VAL A 7 15.14 21.37 31.49
N CYS A 8 15.41 22.15 32.54
CA CYS A 8 14.46 22.40 33.62
C CYS A 8 13.47 23.52 33.23
N ASP A 9 12.41 23.69 34.03
CA ASP A 9 11.27 24.57 33.77
C ASP A 9 11.61 25.95 33.17
N LEU A 10 10.95 26.30 32.06
CA LEU A 10 10.96 27.63 31.47
C LEU A 10 9.54 28.04 31.04
N ASP A 11 9.18 29.28 31.35
CA ASP A 11 7.81 29.77 31.32
C ASP A 11 7.31 30.16 29.91
N ASN A 12 5.99 30.22 29.76
CA ASN A 12 5.26 29.74 28.59
C ASN A 12 5.13 30.74 27.43
N SER A 13 6.19 31.52 27.14
CA SER A 13 6.13 32.64 26.15
C SER A 13 7.35 32.89 25.27
N ARG A 14 8.47 32.14 25.42
CA ARG A 14 9.70 32.35 24.61
C ARG A 14 10.24 31.12 23.87
N PHE A 15 9.44 30.04 23.81
CA PHE A 15 9.89 28.71 23.42
C PHE A 15 10.50 28.62 22.00
N ASN A 16 9.81 29.16 20.99
CA ASN A 16 10.13 28.89 19.57
C ASN A 16 11.49 29.42 19.08
N TYR A 17 12.01 30.52 19.64
CA TYR A 17 13.25 31.13 19.15
C TYR A 17 14.51 30.40 19.67
N GLN A 18 14.51 29.98 20.94
CA GLN A 18 15.63 29.25 21.53
C GLN A 18 15.71 27.81 21.02
N LEU A 19 14.57 27.17 20.73
CA LEU A 19 14.51 25.81 20.20
C LEU A 19 15.29 25.67 18.87
N SER A 20 15.20 26.68 17.99
CA SER A 20 15.94 26.73 16.71
C SER A 20 17.47 26.73 16.89
N ILE A 21 17.97 27.39 17.94
CA ILE A 21 19.40 27.45 18.25
C ILE A 21 19.86 26.14 18.89
N ALA A 22 19.08 25.59 19.82
CA ALA A 22 19.36 24.31 20.46
C ALA A 22 19.42 23.16 19.44
N VAL A 23 18.45 23.06 18.53
CA VAL A 23 18.42 22.05 17.47
C VAL A 23 19.66 22.16 16.55
N LYS A 24 20.05 23.37 16.15
CA LYS A 24 21.26 23.57 15.32
C LYS A 24 22.55 23.16 16.03
N MET A 25 22.67 23.43 17.33
CA MET A 25 23.82 23.01 18.13
C MET A 25 23.86 21.49 18.34
N ILE A 26 22.70 20.84 18.55
CA ILE A 26 22.60 19.38 18.71
C ILE A 26 23.03 18.68 17.41
N VAL A 27 22.51 19.11 16.25
CA VAL A 27 22.91 18.57 14.94
C VAL A 27 24.43 18.72 14.71
N LEU A 28 25.02 19.85 15.11
CA LEU A 28 26.46 20.08 14.97
C LEU A 28 27.30 19.16 15.88
N ILE A 29 26.82 18.84 17.08
CA ILE A 29 27.50 17.92 18.02
C ILE A 29 27.35 16.46 17.56
N SER A 30 26.19 16.07 17.03
CA SER A 30 25.96 14.72 16.48
C SER A 30 26.84 14.38 15.28
N LEU A 31 27.36 15.39 14.56
CA LEU A 31 28.31 15.20 13.45
C LEU A 31 29.77 14.97 13.90
N LEU A 32 30.09 15.14 15.20
CA LEU A 32 31.47 15.12 15.70
C LEU A 32 31.86 13.85 16.47
N TYR A 33 30.90 12.99 16.85
CA TYR A 33 31.16 11.78 17.66
C TYR A 33 30.29 10.58 17.26
N PRO A 34 30.65 9.84 16.19
CA PRO A 34 29.99 8.58 15.83
C PRO A 34 30.53 7.42 16.68
N SER A 35 29.81 7.05 17.75
CA SER A 35 30.17 5.91 18.61
C SER A 35 28.95 5.14 19.13
N HIS A 36 28.72 3.95 18.55
CA HIS A 36 27.91 2.84 19.09
C HIS A 36 26.46 3.13 19.55
N ALA A 37 25.55 3.31 18.58
CA ALA A 37 24.16 2.85 18.70
C ALA A 37 23.65 2.39 17.32
N LEU A 38 23.02 1.22 17.24
CA LEU A 38 22.46 0.66 15.99
C LEU A 38 21.06 1.21 15.64
N ARG A 39 20.72 2.40 16.15
CA ARG A 39 19.42 3.07 15.94
C ARG A 39 19.62 4.57 15.78
N ASN A 40 18.83 5.21 14.91
CA ASN A 40 18.92 6.63 14.64
C ASN A 40 18.39 7.47 15.82
N PRO A 41 19.23 8.25 16.53
CA PRO A 41 18.83 8.99 17.72
C PRO A 41 17.83 10.13 17.44
N SER A 42 17.70 10.57 16.19
CA SER A 42 16.72 11.61 15.81
C SER A 42 15.29 11.11 16.02
N TYR A 43 15.03 9.85 15.64
CA TYR A 43 13.72 9.22 15.83
C TYR A 43 13.45 8.89 17.31
N LEU A 44 14.45 8.44 18.07
CA LEU A 44 14.31 8.18 19.51
C LEU A 44 14.03 9.46 20.32
N ASN A 45 14.64 10.59 19.96
CA ASN A 45 14.34 11.89 20.55
C ASN A 45 12.88 12.32 20.23
N LEU A 46 12.43 12.19 18.98
CA LEU A 46 11.05 12.48 18.59
C LEU A 46 10.05 11.55 19.29
N ALA A 47 10.39 10.27 19.46
CA ALA A 47 9.59 9.33 20.25
C ALA A 47 9.46 9.83 21.70
N SER A 48 10.57 10.19 22.37
CA SER A 48 10.52 10.74 23.73
C SER A 48 9.62 11.98 23.85
N MET A 49 9.65 12.88 22.85
CA MET A 49 8.74 14.03 22.80
C MET A 49 7.26 13.61 22.69
N ARG A 50 6.93 12.61 21.87
CA ARG A 50 5.55 12.07 21.75
C ARG A 50 5.09 11.38 23.04
N ILE A 51 5.97 10.63 23.72
CA ILE A 51 5.66 9.99 25.02
C ILE A 51 5.38 11.06 26.09
N ASN A 52 6.20 12.11 26.16
CA ASN A 52 5.95 13.25 27.06
C ASN A 52 4.64 13.99 26.72
N THR A 53 4.33 14.12 25.43
CA THR A 53 3.07 14.73 24.98
C THR A 53 1.85 13.94 25.50
N ALA A 54 1.88 12.61 25.40
CA ALA A 54 0.84 11.74 25.97
C ALA A 54 0.71 11.90 27.50
N GLY A 55 1.85 11.98 28.22
CA GLY A 55 1.87 12.19 29.67
C GLY A 55 1.35 13.56 30.12
N LEU A 56 1.59 14.61 29.34
CA LEU A 56 1.07 15.97 29.59
C LEU A 56 -0.44 16.05 29.33
N GLN A 57 -0.92 15.47 28.23
CA GLN A 57 -2.36 15.42 27.91
C GLN A 57 -3.18 14.81 29.04
N LEU A 58 -2.71 13.71 29.64
CA LEU A 58 -3.33 13.08 30.82
C LEU A 58 -3.29 13.98 32.07
N LYS A 59 -2.22 14.76 32.26
CA LYS A 59 -2.01 15.64 33.42
C LYS A 59 -2.87 16.91 33.38
N GLU A 60 -3.00 17.54 32.22
CA GLU A 60 -3.67 18.83 32.06
C GLU A 60 -5.20 18.71 32.01
N SER A 61 -5.70 17.58 31.51
CA SER A 61 -7.12 17.38 31.19
C SER A 61 -7.98 16.94 32.39
N GLY A 62 -7.77 17.52 33.58
CA GLY A 62 -8.21 16.97 34.88
C GLY A 62 -9.67 16.51 35.00
N ARG A 63 -10.62 17.18 34.33
CA ARG A 63 -12.05 16.77 34.33
C ARG A 63 -12.33 15.60 33.36
N GLY A 64 -11.57 15.47 32.28
CA GLY A 64 -11.58 14.29 31.41
C GLY A 64 -10.84 13.11 32.02
N ALA A 65 -9.70 13.36 32.68
CA ALA A 65 -8.89 12.34 33.33
C ALA A 65 -9.66 11.61 34.45
N SER A 66 -10.31 12.35 35.35
CA SER A 66 -11.14 11.78 36.43
C SER A 66 -12.37 10.99 35.90
N VAL A 67 -12.90 11.35 34.74
CA VAL A 67 -13.92 10.54 34.04
C VAL A 67 -13.30 9.26 33.49
N LEU A 68 -12.12 9.29 32.87
CA LEU A 68 -11.44 8.08 32.39
C LEU A 68 -11.10 7.11 33.52
N GLU A 69 -10.58 7.58 34.66
CA GLU A 69 -10.29 6.72 35.82
C GLU A 69 -11.56 6.03 36.34
N SER A 70 -12.61 6.81 36.61
CA SER A 70 -13.86 6.29 37.18
C SER A 70 -14.67 5.42 36.23
N TYR A 71 -14.69 5.75 34.94
CA TYR A 71 -15.50 5.05 33.94
C TYR A 71 -14.79 3.83 33.34
N CYS A 72 -13.49 3.94 33.05
CA CYS A 72 -12.70 2.85 32.45
C CYS A 72 -11.95 1.98 33.45
N ARG A 73 -11.93 2.34 34.75
CA ARG A 73 -11.22 1.62 35.83
C ARG A 73 -9.71 1.47 35.59
N VAL A 74 -9.10 2.45 34.92
CA VAL A 74 -7.66 2.52 34.68
C VAL A 74 -7.04 3.50 35.69
N ASP A 75 -6.00 3.08 36.40
CA ASP A 75 -5.14 3.97 37.20
C ASP A 75 -4.33 4.85 36.23
N LEU A 76 -4.77 6.11 36.02
CA LEU A 76 -4.09 7.01 35.09
C LEU A 76 -2.74 7.49 35.64
N GLU A 77 -2.55 7.50 36.96
CA GLU A 77 -1.25 7.82 37.55
C GLU A 77 -0.25 6.67 37.35
N ALA A 78 -0.69 5.40 37.31
CA ALA A 78 0.14 4.29 36.84
C ALA A 78 0.47 4.41 35.35
N VAL A 79 -0.51 4.73 34.49
CA VAL A 79 -0.26 4.98 33.06
C VAL A 79 0.74 6.13 32.87
N ARG A 80 0.55 7.25 33.58
CA ARG A 80 1.44 8.41 33.53
C ARG A 80 2.86 8.06 34.00
N ARG A 81 3.01 7.26 35.07
CA ARG A 81 4.31 6.75 35.52
C ARG A 81 4.98 5.83 34.49
N ILE A 82 4.22 4.97 33.81
CA ILE A 82 4.75 4.11 32.73
C ILE A 82 5.22 4.96 31.53
N LEU A 83 4.47 5.98 31.13
CA LEU A 83 4.88 6.94 30.10
C LEU A 83 6.12 7.73 30.51
N GLU A 84 6.16 8.27 31.74
CA GLU A 84 7.29 9.05 32.24
C GLU A 84 8.58 8.22 32.36
N GLN A 85 8.48 6.94 32.74
CA GLN A 85 9.59 5.99 32.71
C GLN A 85 10.02 5.68 31.27
N SER A 86 9.08 5.48 30.35
CA SER A 86 9.36 5.14 28.95
C SER A 86 10.00 6.29 28.18
N SER A 87 9.60 7.54 28.42
CA SER A 87 10.27 8.73 27.83
C SER A 87 11.72 8.85 28.28
N LYS A 88 12.02 8.53 29.56
CA LYS A 88 13.39 8.53 30.08
C LYS A 88 14.21 7.37 29.55
N ALA A 89 13.58 6.21 29.32
CA ALA A 89 14.26 5.00 28.85
C ALA A 89 14.40 4.89 27.32
N VAL A 90 13.59 5.56 26.50
CA VAL A 90 13.52 5.30 25.03
C VAL A 90 14.83 5.52 24.25
N ILE A 91 15.79 6.26 24.82
CA ILE A 91 17.13 6.44 24.21
C ILE A 91 18.06 5.28 24.56
N ASP A 92 17.99 4.76 25.80
CA ASP A 92 18.91 3.75 26.34
C ASP A 92 18.37 2.30 26.19
N ASP A 93 17.05 2.14 26.24
CA ASP A 93 16.30 0.88 26.09
C ASP A 93 14.97 1.11 25.34
N PRO A 94 15.04 1.38 24.01
CA PRO A 94 13.87 1.60 23.16
C PRO A 94 12.92 0.40 23.10
N ASP A 95 13.41 -0.84 23.21
CA ASP A 95 12.54 -2.03 23.18
C ASP A 95 11.66 -2.11 24.44
N ASN A 96 12.17 -1.69 25.61
CA ASN A 96 11.37 -1.63 26.81
C ASN A 96 10.39 -0.46 26.82
N ALA A 97 10.80 0.70 26.27
CA ALA A 97 9.88 1.80 26.01
C ALA A 97 8.73 1.35 25.07
N ARG A 98 9.04 0.61 23.99
CA ARG A 98 8.05 0.03 23.07
C ARG A 98 7.10 -0.94 23.77
N ARG A 99 7.61 -1.89 24.57
CA ARG A 99 6.78 -2.83 25.35
C ARG A 99 5.84 -2.11 26.31
N ASN A 100 6.32 -1.05 26.95
CA ASN A 100 5.53 -0.21 27.86
C ASN A 100 4.44 0.58 27.12
N LEU A 101 4.74 1.13 25.95
CA LEU A 101 3.77 1.85 25.12
C LEU A 101 2.65 0.92 24.64
N VAL A 102 2.98 -0.28 24.13
CA VAL A 102 1.98 -1.28 23.72
C VAL A 102 1.07 -1.67 24.89
N ARG A 103 1.63 -1.79 26.10
CA ARG A 103 0.86 -2.03 27.32
C ARG A 103 -0.08 -0.86 27.67
N VAL A 104 0.36 0.39 27.49
CA VAL A 104 -0.50 1.58 27.65
C VAL A 104 -1.59 1.61 26.58
N GLY A 105 -1.26 1.32 25.31
CA GLY A 105 -2.22 1.21 24.22
C GLY A 105 -3.34 0.21 24.53
N GLY A 106 -3.01 -1.01 24.95
CA GLY A 106 -4.00 -2.02 25.35
C GLY A 106 -4.89 -1.61 26.52
N LEU A 107 -4.35 -0.91 27.53
CA LEU A 107 -5.15 -0.36 28.63
C LEU A 107 -6.15 0.70 28.10
N LEU A 108 -5.70 1.60 27.24
CA LEU A 108 -6.55 2.64 26.63
C LEU A 108 -7.54 2.07 25.60
N GLU A 109 -7.27 0.90 25.01
CA GLU A 109 -8.20 0.26 24.07
C GLU A 109 -9.41 -0.35 24.79
N SER A 110 -9.19 -1.04 25.93
CA SER A 110 -10.30 -1.54 26.76
C SER A 110 -11.22 -0.44 27.31
N CYS A 111 -10.68 0.77 27.50
CA CYS A 111 -11.47 1.96 27.85
C CYS A 111 -12.43 2.40 26.72
N SER A 112 -11.98 2.32 25.46
CA SER A 112 -12.72 2.78 24.29
C SER A 112 -14.01 1.99 24.03
N LEU A 113 -14.01 0.68 24.31
CA LEU A 113 -15.17 -0.19 24.16
C LEU A 113 -16.33 0.18 25.10
N ASN A 114 -16.00 0.62 26.32
CA ASN A 114 -17.01 1.02 27.31
C ASN A 114 -17.63 2.39 26.96
N MET A 115 -16.84 3.32 26.43
CA MET A 115 -17.24 4.74 26.24
C MET A 115 -18.28 5.02 25.16
N ILE A 116 -18.76 3.99 24.44
CA ILE A 116 -19.71 4.12 23.33
C ILE A 116 -21.10 4.65 23.79
N THR A 117 -21.41 4.56 25.08
CA THR A 117 -22.67 5.07 25.66
C THR A 117 -22.53 6.48 26.28
N THR A 118 -22.73 7.50 25.43
CA THR A 118 -23.25 8.85 25.76
C THR A 118 -22.90 9.48 27.13
N GLN A 119 -21.97 10.45 27.15
CA GLN A 119 -22.17 11.83 27.68
C GLN A 119 -20.88 12.65 27.81
N ASN A 120 -19.68 12.03 27.87
CA ASN A 120 -18.42 12.73 28.16
C ASN A 120 -17.50 12.89 26.95
N SER A 121 -17.79 13.86 26.08
CA SER A 121 -16.96 14.20 24.91
C SER A 121 -15.50 14.52 25.27
N GLN A 122 -15.28 15.31 26.33
CA GLN A 122 -13.94 15.70 26.79
C GLN A 122 -13.05 14.50 27.18
N ALA A 123 -13.63 13.43 27.73
CA ALA A 123 -12.90 12.22 28.09
C ALA A 123 -12.57 11.38 26.83
N TYR A 124 -13.47 11.34 25.85
CA TYR A 124 -13.24 10.64 24.58
C TYR A 124 -12.19 11.34 23.71
N GLU A 125 -12.24 12.67 23.66
CA GLU A 125 -11.25 13.51 22.98
C GLU A 125 -9.85 13.35 23.60
N LEU A 126 -9.77 13.34 24.93
CA LEU A 126 -8.55 13.03 25.68
C LEU A 126 -8.01 11.63 25.35
N LEU A 127 -8.87 10.60 25.41
CA LEU A 127 -8.50 9.22 25.11
C LEU A 127 -7.91 9.09 23.69
N THR A 128 -8.54 9.73 22.70
CA THR A 128 -8.08 9.75 21.31
C THR A 128 -6.73 10.46 21.16
N LYS A 129 -6.54 11.65 21.76
CA LYS A 129 -5.27 12.39 21.71
C LYS A 129 -4.10 11.62 22.32
N VAL A 130 -4.34 10.94 23.45
CA VAL A 130 -3.33 10.13 24.14
C VAL A 130 -3.00 8.88 23.32
N LYS A 131 -4.00 8.17 22.78
CA LYS A 131 -3.79 7.03 21.87
C LYS A 131 -2.96 7.43 20.64
N GLN A 132 -3.30 8.53 19.97
CA GLN A 132 -2.55 9.06 18.82
C GLN A 132 -1.09 9.38 19.18
N SER A 133 -0.86 9.96 20.36
CA SER A 133 0.48 10.31 20.84
C SER A 133 1.31 9.06 21.18
N VAL A 134 0.71 8.02 21.76
CA VAL A 134 1.34 6.71 22.03
C VAL A 134 1.68 5.97 20.74
N ALA A 135 0.72 5.83 19.81
CA ALA A 135 0.95 5.16 18.53
C ALA A 135 1.98 5.91 17.65
N SER A 136 2.00 7.25 17.72
CA SER A 136 3.06 8.05 17.08
C SER A 136 4.43 7.80 17.69
N ALA A 137 4.54 7.54 18.99
CA ALA A 137 5.81 7.22 19.64
C ALA A 137 6.31 5.82 19.25
N GLU A 138 5.42 4.81 19.22
CA GLU A 138 5.75 3.45 18.79
C GLU A 138 6.29 3.42 17.35
N ASN A 139 5.61 4.09 16.41
CA ASN A 139 6.05 4.20 15.02
C ASN A 139 7.42 4.91 14.89
N LEU A 140 7.72 5.89 15.74
CA LEU A 140 9.03 6.55 15.76
C LEU A 140 10.14 5.64 16.34
N ILE A 141 9.84 4.80 17.33
CA ILE A 141 10.79 3.77 17.79
C ILE A 141 11.07 2.78 16.66
N ASP A 142 10.03 2.29 15.98
CA ASP A 142 10.16 1.32 14.87
C ASP A 142 10.92 1.91 13.66
N GLN A 143 10.82 3.23 13.42
CA GLN A 143 11.61 3.93 12.40
C GLN A 143 13.09 4.11 12.78
N SER A 144 13.44 4.02 14.07
CA SER A 144 14.84 4.18 14.50
C SER A 144 15.75 3.04 14.06
N ASP A 145 15.19 1.86 13.76
CA ASP A 145 15.90 0.60 13.47
C ASP A 145 16.31 0.45 11.99
N VAL A 146 16.02 1.44 11.14
CA VAL A 146 16.00 1.28 9.67
C VAL A 146 17.28 1.81 8.98
N THR A 147 18.20 2.43 9.72
CA THR A 147 19.35 3.14 9.12
C THR A 147 20.61 2.31 8.94
N GLU A 148 20.67 1.50 7.89
CA GLU A 148 21.96 1.20 7.22
C GLU A 148 21.79 0.86 5.72
N MET A 149 22.34 1.70 4.83
CA MET A 149 22.83 1.31 3.51
C MET A 149 23.62 2.44 2.83
N ALA A 150 24.81 2.10 2.31
CA ALA A 150 25.57 2.82 1.28
C ALA A 150 25.94 4.31 1.54
N LEU A 151 27.08 4.52 2.22
CA LEU A 151 28.06 5.48 1.68
C LEU A 151 28.75 4.82 0.46
N PRO A 152 28.86 5.48 -0.71
CA PRO A 152 29.63 4.96 -1.83
C PRO A 152 31.13 5.13 -1.57
N SER A 153 31.93 4.12 -1.91
CA SER A 153 33.39 4.17 -1.83
C SER A 153 33.94 5.23 -2.79
N LEU A 154 34.58 6.27 -2.25
CA LEU A 154 35.37 7.23 -3.02
C LEU A 154 36.75 6.63 -3.33
N GLU A 155 36.86 5.94 -4.46
CA GLU A 155 38.17 5.65 -5.05
C GLU A 155 38.76 6.95 -5.60
N MET A 156 39.62 7.59 -4.79
CA MET A 156 40.48 8.67 -5.27
C MET A 156 41.63 8.05 -6.08
N GLY A 157 41.57 8.18 -7.41
CA GLY A 157 42.71 7.87 -8.26
C GLY A 157 43.87 8.83 -7.99
N ASN A 158 45.07 8.27 -7.83
CA ASN A 158 46.36 8.97 -7.93
C ASN A 158 47.29 8.06 -8.75
N ASP A 159 48.03 8.65 -9.69
CA ASP A 159 49.08 7.96 -10.44
C ASP A 159 50.30 7.64 -9.56
N GLU A 160 50.99 6.55 -9.88
CA GLU A 160 52.43 6.45 -10.21
C GLU A 160 52.94 5.00 -10.05
N GLY A 161 54.03 4.60 -10.75
CA GLY A 161 54.78 3.38 -10.41
C GLY A 161 54.85 2.24 -11.45
N SER A 162 55.36 2.55 -12.64
CA SER A 162 56.29 1.72 -13.46
C SER A 162 56.51 0.20 -13.20
N GLU A 163 56.42 -0.56 -14.30
CA GLU A 163 57.42 -1.54 -14.80
C GLU A 163 57.44 -3.06 -14.46
N LEU A 164 57.77 -3.82 -15.52
CA LEU A 164 58.50 -5.10 -15.64
C LEU A 164 57.81 -6.50 -15.53
N GLN A 165 57.84 -7.17 -16.69
CA GLN A 165 58.23 -8.57 -16.96
C GLN A 165 57.22 -9.76 -16.93
N GLU A 166 57.00 -10.26 -18.15
CA GLU A 166 56.68 -11.63 -18.59
C GLU A 166 57.69 -12.71 -18.08
N PRO A 167 57.47 -14.06 -18.19
CA PRO A 167 56.89 -14.73 -19.38
C PRO A 167 56.06 -16.04 -19.26
N ILE A 168 55.24 -16.26 -20.31
CA ILE A 168 55.05 -17.48 -21.15
C ILE A 168 55.13 -18.90 -20.52
N PHE A 169 54.12 -19.75 -20.80
CA PHE A 169 54.31 -21.13 -21.30
C PHE A 169 53.10 -21.66 -22.12
N GLN A 170 53.35 -22.48 -23.15
CA GLN A 170 52.35 -23.09 -24.07
C GLN A 170 52.22 -24.62 -23.86
N VAL A 171 51.09 -25.23 -24.24
CA VAL A 171 50.95 -26.65 -24.67
C VAL A 171 49.79 -26.81 -25.68
N GLU A 172 49.85 -27.84 -26.55
CA GLU A 172 48.91 -28.19 -27.65
C GLU A 172 48.41 -29.66 -27.51
N GLY A 173 47.44 -30.23 -28.24
CA GLY A 173 46.64 -29.80 -29.41
C GLY A 173 45.76 -30.97 -29.95
N ASN A 174 45.56 -31.04 -31.27
CA ASN A 174 45.06 -32.18 -32.08
C ASN A 174 43.59 -32.68 -31.98
N ASP A 175 42.79 -32.29 -32.98
CA ASP A 175 42.21 -33.14 -34.05
C ASP A 175 41.51 -34.50 -33.78
N SER A 176 40.32 -34.67 -34.39
CA SER A 176 40.08 -35.69 -35.45
C SER A 176 38.70 -35.54 -36.13
N VAL A 177 38.49 -36.23 -37.27
CA VAL A 177 37.45 -35.96 -38.29
C VAL A 177 36.53 -37.18 -38.54
N ASN A 178 35.27 -36.96 -38.93
CA ASN A 178 34.58 -37.86 -39.89
C ASN A 178 33.38 -37.21 -40.64
N GLU A 179 32.96 -37.81 -41.76
CA GLU A 179 32.03 -37.23 -42.77
C GLU A 179 30.77 -38.10 -43.07
N ASN A 180 30.00 -37.67 -44.08
CA ASN A 180 28.91 -38.34 -44.85
C ASN A 180 27.46 -38.24 -44.34
N SER A 181 26.41 -38.13 -45.20
CA SER A 181 26.30 -37.73 -46.63
C SER A 181 24.83 -37.60 -47.08
N GLY A 182 24.54 -36.96 -48.24
CA GLY A 182 23.39 -37.33 -49.10
C GLY A 182 22.37 -36.24 -49.56
N SER A 183 22.41 -35.90 -50.86
CA SER A 183 21.35 -35.25 -51.71
C SER A 183 20.90 -33.78 -51.39
N MET A 184 20.66 -32.84 -52.34
CA MET A 184 20.05 -32.80 -53.70
C MET A 184 18.50 -32.78 -53.70
N LEU A 185 17.73 -31.85 -54.31
CA LEU A 185 17.89 -30.53 -55.00
C LEU A 185 16.56 -29.72 -54.76
N ILE A 186 16.20 -28.50 -55.26
CA ILE A 186 16.78 -27.49 -56.17
C ILE A 186 16.22 -26.06 -55.88
N SER A 187 16.85 -25.01 -56.45
CA SER A 187 16.44 -23.58 -56.64
C SER A 187 15.33 -22.88 -55.82
N GLY A 188 15.67 -21.69 -55.29
CA GLY A 188 14.71 -20.64 -54.89
C GLY A 188 15.44 -19.46 -54.21
N GLU A 189 15.72 -18.39 -54.96
CA GLU A 189 16.39 -17.19 -54.41
C GLU A 189 15.38 -16.29 -53.69
N GLU A 190 15.53 -16.12 -52.37
CA GLU A 190 14.88 -15.04 -51.61
C GLU A 190 15.86 -14.30 -50.69
N ASP A 191 15.50 -13.05 -50.38
CA ASP A 191 16.38 -11.97 -49.93
C ASP A 191 17.02 -12.17 -48.54
N ASN A 192 18.24 -11.67 -48.38
CA ASN A 192 19.11 -11.96 -47.25
C ASN A 192 18.75 -11.10 -46.01
N ARG A 193 17.79 -11.57 -45.21
CA ARG A 193 17.52 -11.03 -43.87
C ARG A 193 17.69 -12.08 -42.79
N GLN A 194 18.73 -11.88 -41.98
CA GLN A 194 19.11 -12.78 -40.90
C GLN A 194 17.98 -12.91 -39.87
N ASN A 195 17.37 -14.10 -39.80
CA ASN A 195 16.34 -14.43 -38.83
C ASN A 195 16.95 -14.45 -37.42
N ASN A 196 16.86 -13.34 -36.70
CA ASN A 196 17.10 -13.32 -35.26
C ASN A 196 15.90 -14.00 -34.58
N ARG A 197 15.91 -15.34 -34.54
CA ARG A 197 14.89 -16.14 -33.88
C ARG A 197 14.98 -15.89 -32.38
N ASP A 198 14.09 -15.03 -31.88
CA ASP A 198 13.79 -14.97 -30.45
C ASP A 198 13.54 -16.39 -29.94
N LEU A 199 14.39 -16.86 -29.04
CA LEU A 199 14.20 -18.12 -28.35
C LEU A 199 13.02 -17.96 -27.40
N LEU A 200 11.82 -18.19 -27.93
CA LEU A 200 10.56 -18.26 -27.18
C LEU A 200 10.66 -19.42 -26.19
N VAL A 201 11.21 -19.12 -25.01
CA VAL A 201 11.21 -20.01 -23.86
C VAL A 201 9.77 -20.41 -23.60
N PRO A 202 9.41 -21.70 -23.68
CA PRO A 202 8.01 -22.11 -23.65
C PRO A 202 7.39 -21.73 -22.30
N VAL A 203 6.25 -21.03 -22.38
CA VAL A 203 5.38 -20.79 -21.22
C VAL A 203 4.97 -22.16 -20.68
N PRO A 204 5.06 -22.43 -19.36
CA PRO A 204 4.59 -23.70 -18.80
C PRO A 204 3.11 -23.92 -19.14
N PRO A 205 2.70 -25.14 -19.53
CA PRO A 205 1.33 -25.40 -19.93
C PRO A 205 0.37 -25.08 -18.78
N ILE A 206 -0.68 -24.33 -19.08
CA ILE A 206 -1.77 -24.08 -18.14
C ILE A 206 -2.61 -25.36 -18.07
N ILE A 207 -2.56 -26.04 -16.93
CA ILE A 207 -3.34 -27.25 -16.68
C ILE A 207 -4.61 -26.84 -15.94
N GLY A 208 -5.76 -27.03 -16.57
CA GLY A 208 -7.05 -27.00 -15.86
C GLY A 208 -7.15 -28.21 -14.94
N ILE A 209 -7.38 -27.98 -13.65
CA ILE A 209 -7.63 -29.02 -12.66
C ILE A 209 -9.14 -29.32 -12.66
N SER A 210 -9.49 -30.59 -12.83
CA SER A 210 -10.87 -31.05 -12.66
C SER A 210 -11.27 -30.89 -11.19
N MET A 211 -12.40 -30.27 -10.89
CA MET A 211 -12.75 -29.99 -9.48
C MET A 211 -13.05 -31.27 -8.68
N ASP A 212 -13.32 -32.39 -9.36
CA ASP A 212 -13.46 -33.75 -8.83
C ASP A 212 -12.13 -34.53 -8.67
N ASP A 213 -10.98 -34.00 -9.13
CA ASP A 213 -9.64 -34.54 -8.81
C ASP A 213 -9.14 -34.12 -7.40
N LEU A 214 -9.83 -33.15 -6.78
CA LEU A 214 -9.46 -32.54 -5.50
C LEU A 214 -9.70 -33.50 -4.31
N VAL A 215 -8.91 -33.32 -3.25
CA VAL A 215 -8.97 -34.14 -2.04
C VAL A 215 -9.74 -33.36 -0.97
N VAL A 216 -10.79 -33.96 -0.41
CA VAL A 216 -11.56 -33.38 0.70
C VAL A 216 -11.08 -34.00 2.02
N ASP A 217 -10.46 -33.19 2.88
CA ASP A 217 -9.84 -33.65 4.13
C ASP A 217 -10.54 -33.12 5.40
N PHE A 218 -11.55 -32.24 5.27
CA PHE A 218 -12.40 -31.80 6.38
C PHE A 218 -13.85 -31.60 5.95
N CYS A 219 -14.77 -32.23 6.68
CA CYS A 219 -16.22 -32.25 6.49
C CYS A 219 -16.69 -32.59 5.05
N PRO A 220 -16.62 -33.88 4.64
CA PRO A 220 -16.94 -34.28 3.27
C PRO A 220 -18.40 -34.04 2.86
N ASP A 221 -19.35 -34.19 3.78
CA ASP A 221 -20.78 -33.97 3.52
C ASP A 221 -21.15 -32.49 3.24
N HIS A 222 -20.16 -31.59 3.33
CA HIS A 222 -20.27 -30.15 3.14
C HIS A 222 -19.42 -29.64 1.96
N VAL A 223 -18.78 -30.52 1.17
CA VAL A 223 -17.99 -30.15 -0.02
C VAL A 223 -18.49 -30.89 -1.26
N ASP A 224 -19.34 -30.23 -2.03
CA ASP A 224 -19.84 -30.74 -3.31
C ASP A 224 -18.78 -30.50 -4.40
N LEU A 225 -18.22 -31.59 -4.95
CA LEU A 225 -17.29 -31.56 -6.08
C LEU A 225 -17.95 -32.10 -7.35
N THR A 226 -17.72 -31.41 -8.46
CA THR A 226 -18.11 -31.84 -9.82
C THR A 226 -16.90 -31.70 -10.75
N LYS A 227 -17.03 -32.07 -12.02
CA LYS A 227 -15.97 -31.84 -13.02
C LYS A 227 -15.55 -30.37 -13.17
N TYR A 228 -16.48 -29.43 -13.03
CA TYR A 228 -16.30 -28.03 -13.45
C TYR A 228 -16.31 -27.03 -12.29
N ALA A 229 -16.99 -27.36 -11.20
CA ALA A 229 -17.19 -26.49 -10.04
C ALA A 229 -17.08 -27.26 -8.73
N ALA A 230 -16.66 -26.55 -7.69
CA ALA A 230 -16.70 -27.00 -6.30
C ALA A 230 -17.58 -26.02 -5.49
N THR A 231 -18.32 -26.51 -4.50
CA THR A 231 -19.04 -25.67 -3.53
C THR A 231 -18.76 -26.15 -2.12
N ILE A 232 -18.37 -25.23 -1.25
CA ILE A 232 -18.29 -25.47 0.19
C ILE A 232 -19.55 -24.90 0.84
N ARG A 233 -20.29 -25.75 1.53
CA ARG A 233 -21.45 -25.42 2.36
C ARG A 233 -20.98 -25.16 3.79
N PHE A 234 -21.51 -24.13 4.44
CA PHE A 234 -21.19 -23.81 5.84
C PHE A 234 -22.45 -23.72 6.69
N ASP A 235 -22.52 -24.51 7.75
CA ASP A 235 -23.60 -24.51 8.74
C ASP A 235 -23.09 -24.85 10.16
N ARG A 236 -24.03 -25.10 11.09
CA ARG A 236 -23.73 -25.36 12.51
C ARG A 236 -22.92 -26.63 12.77
N ALA A 237 -22.85 -27.57 11.82
CA ALA A 237 -22.01 -28.76 11.96
C ALA A 237 -20.55 -28.45 11.62
N CYS A 238 -20.33 -27.74 10.50
CA CYS A 238 -19.01 -27.36 10.00
C CYS A 238 -19.12 -26.42 8.79
N GLY A 239 -17.96 -25.91 8.36
CA GLY A 239 -17.73 -25.55 6.95
C GLY A 239 -17.31 -26.77 6.15
N GLY A 240 -16.26 -26.64 5.34
CA GLY A 240 -15.66 -27.74 4.61
C GLY A 240 -14.33 -27.31 4.01
N LYS A 241 -13.46 -28.27 3.66
CA LYS A 241 -12.13 -27.99 3.12
C LYS A 241 -11.74 -28.99 2.02
N PHE A 242 -11.17 -28.48 0.93
CA PHE A 242 -10.53 -29.30 -0.11
C PHE A 242 -9.12 -28.82 -0.41
N HIS A 243 -8.31 -29.68 -1.04
CA HIS A 243 -6.98 -29.32 -1.53
C HIS A 243 -6.52 -30.09 -2.78
N THR A 244 -5.50 -29.56 -3.45
CA THR A 244 -4.83 -30.26 -4.57
C THR A 244 -4.13 -31.52 -4.10
N ARG A 245 -4.23 -32.62 -4.86
CA ARG A 245 -3.48 -33.86 -4.58
C ARG A 245 -1.96 -33.65 -4.63
N ALA A 246 -1.47 -32.82 -5.55
CA ALA A 246 -0.07 -32.43 -5.65
C ALA A 246 0.30 -31.32 -4.65
N LYS A 247 1.59 -31.32 -4.24
CA LYS A 247 2.28 -30.15 -3.68
C LYS A 247 3.07 -29.45 -4.77
N TYR A 248 3.22 -28.14 -4.66
CA TYR A 248 3.95 -27.29 -5.61
C TYR A 248 4.98 -26.43 -4.88
N SER A 249 6.11 -26.12 -5.55
CA SER A 249 7.18 -25.26 -5.03
C SER A 249 7.27 -23.90 -5.74
N SER A 250 6.61 -23.78 -6.89
CA SER A 250 6.38 -22.54 -7.63
C SER A 250 5.19 -22.72 -8.58
N GLY A 251 4.55 -21.63 -9.00
CA GLY A 251 3.42 -21.71 -9.93
C GLY A 251 2.64 -20.41 -10.07
N VAL A 252 1.74 -20.37 -11.06
CA VAL A 252 0.54 -19.54 -11.03
C VAL A 252 -0.63 -20.45 -10.71
N PHE A 253 -1.47 -20.06 -9.74
CA PHE A 253 -2.62 -20.80 -9.26
C PHE A 253 -3.82 -19.87 -9.34
N SER A 254 -4.72 -20.11 -10.31
CA SER A 254 -5.82 -19.23 -10.69
C SER A 254 -7.15 -19.96 -10.52
N ILE A 255 -8.11 -19.37 -9.81
CA ILE A 255 -9.42 -19.98 -9.58
C ILE A 255 -10.50 -18.89 -9.62
N ARG A 256 -11.66 -19.17 -10.20
CA ARG A 256 -12.80 -18.23 -10.09
C ARG A 256 -13.58 -18.55 -8.82
N MET A 257 -13.92 -17.52 -8.05
CA MET A 257 -14.60 -17.66 -6.76
C MET A 257 -15.74 -16.66 -6.64
N ARG A 258 -16.77 -17.05 -5.89
CA ARG A 258 -17.80 -16.15 -5.37
C ARG A 258 -18.00 -16.44 -3.89
N ALA A 259 -17.88 -15.41 -3.06
CA ALA A 259 -18.01 -15.51 -1.61
C ALA A 259 -19.49 -15.61 -1.17
N PRO A 260 -19.78 -16.18 0.01
CA PRO A 260 -21.15 -16.24 0.53
C PRO A 260 -21.69 -14.85 0.90
N ALA A 261 -22.87 -14.50 0.37
CA ALA A 261 -23.60 -13.31 0.76
C ALA A 261 -24.20 -13.43 2.18
N GLY A 262 -24.26 -12.31 2.92
CA GLY A 262 -24.99 -12.23 4.19
C GLY A 262 -24.44 -13.11 5.32
N ALA A 263 -23.13 -13.41 5.29
CA ALA A 263 -22.46 -14.43 6.11
C ALA A 263 -21.47 -13.84 7.15
N PRO A 264 -21.92 -13.02 8.11
CA PRO A 264 -21.04 -12.54 9.18
C PRO A 264 -20.48 -13.73 9.97
N GLY A 265 -19.34 -13.55 10.63
CA GLY A 265 -18.59 -14.59 11.33
C GLY A 265 -17.86 -15.59 10.43
N VAL A 266 -18.28 -15.79 9.17
CA VAL A 266 -17.65 -16.75 8.27
C VAL A 266 -16.44 -16.13 7.56
N SER A 267 -15.30 -16.81 7.62
CA SER A 267 -14.14 -16.55 6.77
C SER A 267 -14.02 -17.63 5.70
N ASN A 268 -13.63 -17.21 4.51
CA ASN A 268 -13.61 -18.02 3.29
C ASN A 268 -12.27 -17.80 2.60
N SER A 269 -11.53 -18.85 2.29
CA SER A 269 -10.11 -18.76 1.94
C SER A 269 -9.75 -19.55 0.69
N PHE A 270 -8.86 -18.99 -0.14
CA PHE A 270 -8.13 -19.68 -1.20
C PHE A 270 -6.64 -19.47 -0.95
N TYR A 271 -5.91 -20.54 -0.63
CA TYR A 271 -4.54 -20.41 -0.13
C TYR A 271 -3.63 -21.57 -0.50
N ILE A 272 -2.34 -21.28 -0.61
CA ILE A 272 -1.26 -22.27 -0.72
C ILE A 272 -0.73 -22.50 0.70
N SER A 273 -0.50 -23.74 1.11
CA SER A 273 0.24 -24.04 2.35
C SER A 273 0.99 -25.36 2.33
N SER A 274 2.13 -25.41 3.00
CA SER A 274 2.87 -26.65 3.25
C SER A 274 2.10 -27.66 4.11
N ASN A 275 1.13 -27.19 4.90
CA ASN A 275 0.25 -27.98 5.78
C ASN A 275 1.05 -28.91 6.73
N ASP A 276 2.10 -28.35 7.33
CA ASP A 276 2.90 -28.96 8.41
C ASP A 276 2.69 -28.19 9.72
N GLY A 277 3.30 -28.66 10.83
CA GLY A 277 3.11 -28.09 12.17
C GLY A 277 3.64 -26.67 12.38
N ALA A 278 4.40 -26.12 11.42
CA ALA A 278 4.82 -24.72 11.40
C ALA A 278 4.71 -24.22 9.95
N PRO A 279 3.49 -24.01 9.41
CA PRO A 279 3.30 -23.97 7.96
C PRO A 279 3.86 -22.69 7.32
N ASP A 280 4.34 -22.82 6.09
CA ASP A 280 4.35 -21.68 5.17
C ASP A 280 2.95 -21.53 4.58
N MET A 281 2.52 -20.29 4.30
CA MET A 281 1.19 -20.00 3.75
C MET A 281 1.22 -18.81 2.80
N ILE A 282 0.34 -18.80 1.81
CA ILE A 282 0.04 -17.65 0.94
C ILE A 282 -1.47 -17.65 0.67
N SER A 283 -2.23 -16.65 1.12
CA SER A 283 -3.70 -16.66 1.06
C SER A 283 -4.33 -15.45 0.36
N PHE A 284 -5.50 -15.70 -0.22
CA PHE A 284 -6.63 -14.79 -0.29
C PHE A 284 -7.66 -15.20 0.78
N ASP A 285 -8.24 -14.22 1.46
CA ASP A 285 -9.27 -14.41 2.49
C ASP A 285 -10.44 -13.42 2.29
N PHE A 286 -11.66 -13.90 2.49
CA PHE A 286 -12.92 -13.18 2.25
C PHE A 286 -13.82 -13.32 3.48
N VAL A 287 -14.12 -12.20 4.13
CA VAL A 287 -14.86 -12.17 5.40
C VAL A 287 -16.30 -11.78 5.12
N GLY A 288 -17.26 -12.64 5.44
CA GLY A 288 -18.65 -12.53 4.94
C GLY A 288 -19.51 -11.40 5.52
N ASN A 289 -18.97 -10.58 6.43
CA ASN A 289 -19.53 -9.27 6.82
C ASN A 289 -18.99 -8.09 5.98
N GLN A 290 -18.04 -8.33 5.07
CA GLN A 290 -17.30 -7.30 4.32
C GLN A 290 -17.24 -7.63 2.81
N PRO A 291 -18.38 -7.66 2.10
CA PRO A 291 -18.46 -8.07 0.68
C PRO A 291 -17.51 -7.35 -0.28
N HIS A 292 -17.11 -6.11 0.04
CA HIS A 292 -16.18 -5.31 -0.77
C HIS A 292 -14.70 -5.41 -0.34
N ARG A 293 -14.32 -6.29 0.60
CA ARG A 293 -12.94 -6.39 1.09
C ARG A 293 -12.31 -7.75 0.77
N VAL A 294 -11.17 -7.70 0.09
CA VAL A 294 -10.32 -8.86 -0.21
C VAL A 294 -9.08 -8.77 0.66
N LEU A 295 -8.88 -9.76 1.51
CA LEU A 295 -7.72 -9.85 2.38
C LEU A 295 -6.67 -10.75 1.71
N THR A 296 -5.40 -10.46 1.98
CA THR A 296 -4.26 -11.25 1.52
C THR A 296 -3.28 -11.43 2.65
N ALA A 297 -2.77 -12.64 2.87
CA ALA A 297 -1.71 -12.88 3.84
C ALA A 297 -0.62 -13.79 3.27
N TYR A 298 0.51 -13.83 3.96
CA TYR A 298 1.46 -14.93 3.86
C TYR A 298 1.87 -15.33 5.28
N ALA A 299 2.38 -16.53 5.46
CA ALA A 299 2.99 -16.99 6.69
C ALA A 299 4.29 -17.74 6.37
N VAL A 300 5.22 -17.75 7.31
CA VAL A 300 6.48 -18.48 7.18
C VAL A 300 6.76 -19.15 8.52
N ASN A 301 6.98 -20.46 8.53
CA ASN A 301 7.12 -21.24 9.77
C ASN A 301 6.02 -20.99 10.83
N GLY A 302 4.76 -20.76 10.40
CA GLY A 302 3.63 -20.49 11.28
C GLY A 302 3.54 -19.06 11.85
N ASP A 303 4.49 -18.16 11.54
CA ASP A 303 4.40 -16.74 11.91
C ASP A 303 3.56 -15.96 10.89
N HIS A 304 2.54 -15.24 11.39
CA HIS A 304 1.59 -14.42 10.62
C HIS A 304 1.74 -12.89 10.85
N ASP A 305 2.49 -12.44 11.86
CA ASP A 305 2.17 -11.23 12.65
C ASP A 305 2.43 -9.87 11.97
N GLN A 306 2.96 -9.87 10.73
CA GLN A 306 3.27 -8.65 9.97
C GLN A 306 2.79 -8.71 8.50
N LYS A 307 1.88 -9.64 8.18
CA LYS A 307 1.79 -10.20 6.81
C LYS A 307 0.43 -10.01 6.14
N LEU A 308 -0.62 -9.66 6.88
CA LEU A 308 -1.95 -9.34 6.36
C LEU A 308 -1.99 -7.98 5.64
N LYS A 309 -2.68 -7.90 4.50
CA LYS A 309 -3.12 -6.64 3.88
C LYS A 309 -4.54 -6.79 3.36
N THR A 310 -5.40 -5.80 3.64
CA THR A 310 -6.73 -5.72 3.02
C THR A 310 -6.72 -4.77 1.83
N PHE A 311 -7.51 -5.08 0.81
CA PHE A 311 -7.84 -4.21 -0.31
C PHE A 311 -9.35 -4.02 -0.37
N HIS A 312 -9.81 -2.79 -0.59
CA HIS A 312 -11.22 -2.52 -0.86
C HIS A 312 -11.45 -2.52 -2.37
N MET A 313 -12.41 -3.32 -2.82
CA MET A 313 -12.70 -3.56 -4.24
C MET A 313 -13.94 -2.79 -4.67
N SER A 314 -13.89 -2.21 -5.88
CA SER A 314 -15.01 -1.48 -6.47
C SER A 314 -16.23 -2.36 -6.87
N PHE A 315 -16.27 -3.62 -6.45
CA PHE A 315 -17.32 -4.62 -6.72
C PHE A 315 -17.57 -5.46 -5.46
N ASP A 316 -18.74 -6.10 -5.39
CA ASP A 316 -19.15 -7.01 -4.31
C ASP A 316 -18.73 -8.46 -4.66
N THR A 317 -17.84 -9.03 -3.85
CA THR A 317 -17.30 -10.40 -4.02
C THR A 317 -18.33 -11.52 -3.88
N THR A 318 -19.57 -11.20 -3.48
CA THR A 318 -20.66 -12.16 -3.24
C THR A 318 -21.68 -12.25 -4.37
N GLN A 319 -21.67 -11.31 -5.34
CA GLN A 319 -22.61 -11.30 -6.46
C GLN A 319 -22.10 -12.13 -7.66
N GLU A 320 -20.87 -11.84 -8.11
CA GLU A 320 -20.29 -12.36 -9.34
C GLU A 320 -19.04 -13.22 -9.08
N PHE A 321 -18.66 -14.05 -10.06
CA PHE A 321 -17.44 -14.84 -10.03
C PHE A 321 -16.24 -14.02 -10.54
N HIS A 322 -15.31 -13.71 -9.65
CA HIS A 322 -14.04 -13.06 -10.01
C HIS A 322 -12.91 -14.09 -10.03
N GLU A 323 -11.90 -13.88 -10.87
CA GLU A 323 -10.69 -14.72 -10.86
C GLU A 323 -9.75 -14.25 -9.75
N TYR A 324 -9.31 -15.17 -8.88
CA TYR A 324 -8.29 -14.90 -7.86
C TYR A 324 -7.07 -15.76 -8.18
N SER A 325 -5.94 -15.10 -8.37
CA SER A 325 -4.73 -15.72 -8.90
C SER A 325 -3.53 -15.42 -8.00
N ILE A 326 -2.92 -16.46 -7.43
CA ILE A 326 -1.65 -16.36 -6.70
C ILE A 326 -0.53 -16.83 -7.63
N LYS A 327 0.45 -15.97 -7.89
CA LYS A 327 1.73 -16.39 -8.45
C LYS A 327 2.78 -16.43 -7.35
N TRP A 328 3.61 -17.47 -7.34
CA TRP A 328 4.70 -17.65 -6.38
C TRP A 328 5.90 -18.36 -7.01
N ASP A 329 7.09 -17.83 -6.76
CA ASP A 329 8.39 -18.48 -6.92
C ASP A 329 9.36 -17.98 -5.85
N ALA A 330 10.62 -18.41 -5.90
CA ALA A 330 11.67 -18.06 -4.94
C ALA A 330 12.00 -16.56 -4.85
N GLU A 331 11.60 -15.74 -5.82
CA GLU A 331 11.86 -14.30 -5.82
C GLU A 331 10.64 -13.49 -5.38
N THR A 332 9.43 -13.88 -5.83
CA THR A 332 8.24 -13.03 -5.72
C THR A 332 6.93 -13.79 -5.56
N ILE A 333 6.10 -13.27 -4.65
CA ILE A 333 4.66 -13.59 -4.56
C ILE A 333 3.89 -12.43 -5.18
N VAL A 334 2.90 -12.73 -6.01
CA VAL A 334 2.00 -11.75 -6.61
C VAL A 334 0.57 -12.23 -6.48
N TRP A 335 -0.29 -11.42 -5.84
CA TRP A 335 -1.72 -11.64 -5.74
C TRP A 335 -2.41 -10.82 -6.83
N MET A 336 -3.28 -11.46 -7.59
CA MET A 336 -4.03 -10.85 -8.69
C MET A 336 -5.53 -11.14 -8.55
N VAL A 337 -6.35 -10.17 -8.95
CA VAL A 337 -7.80 -10.32 -9.10
C VAL A 337 -8.17 -9.94 -10.53
N ASP A 338 -8.94 -10.78 -11.22
CA ASP A 338 -9.28 -10.68 -12.66
C ASP A 338 -8.03 -10.50 -13.55
N SER A 339 -6.98 -11.28 -13.28
CA SER A 339 -5.65 -11.14 -13.88
C SER A 339 -4.99 -9.75 -13.72
N ILE A 340 -5.32 -9.01 -12.65
CA ILE A 340 -4.75 -7.69 -12.31
C ILE A 340 -4.08 -7.71 -10.94
N VAL A 341 -2.80 -7.32 -10.87
CA VAL A 341 -1.99 -7.36 -9.65
C VAL A 341 -2.49 -6.38 -8.58
N ILE A 342 -3.00 -6.90 -7.45
CA ILE A 342 -3.35 -6.09 -6.26
C ILE A 342 -2.18 -5.96 -5.26
N ARG A 343 -1.29 -6.96 -5.19
CA ARG A 343 -0.17 -7.00 -4.23
C ARG A 343 1.02 -7.73 -4.83
N THR A 344 2.21 -7.21 -4.59
CA THR A 344 3.49 -7.89 -4.86
C THR A 344 4.34 -7.92 -3.59
N LEU A 345 4.95 -9.06 -3.31
CA LEU A 345 6.01 -9.24 -2.31
C LEU A 345 7.29 -9.68 -3.03
N ARG A 346 8.44 -9.14 -2.64
CA ARG A 346 9.76 -9.60 -3.09
C ARG A 346 10.51 -10.21 -1.90
N ALA A 347 11.17 -11.36 -2.09
CA ALA A 347 11.99 -11.99 -1.06
C ALA A 347 13.07 -11.04 -0.53
N SER A 348 13.72 -10.29 -1.42
CA SER A 348 14.72 -9.26 -1.10
C SER A 348 14.20 -8.01 -0.37
N ARG A 349 12.94 -8.01 0.10
CA ARG A 349 12.31 -6.93 0.87
C ARG A 349 11.71 -7.40 2.21
N VAL A 350 11.97 -8.63 2.62
CA VAL A 350 11.44 -9.22 3.87
C VAL A 350 12.49 -10.07 4.59
N LYS A 351 12.39 -10.18 5.92
CA LYS A 351 13.28 -11.02 6.74
C LYS A 351 13.05 -12.53 6.55
N ALA A 352 11.84 -12.93 6.13
CA ALA A 352 11.45 -14.31 5.90
C ALA A 352 10.43 -14.39 4.76
N PHE A 353 10.51 -15.45 3.94
CA PHE A 353 9.72 -15.60 2.71
C PHE A 353 9.29 -17.08 2.54
N PRO A 354 8.07 -17.37 2.03
CA PRO A 354 7.59 -18.75 1.83
C PRO A 354 8.42 -19.55 0.82
N VAL A 355 8.88 -20.73 1.24
CA VAL A 355 9.74 -21.64 0.44
C VAL A 355 9.36 -23.11 0.54
N LYS A 356 8.57 -23.52 1.54
CA LYS A 356 8.15 -24.92 1.69
C LYS A 356 7.11 -25.32 0.61
N PRO A 357 7.28 -26.47 -0.08
CA PRO A 357 6.28 -26.93 -1.05
C PRO A 357 4.91 -27.17 -0.42
N GLY A 358 3.85 -26.71 -1.08
CA GLY A 358 2.50 -26.67 -0.52
C GLY A 358 1.39 -27.16 -1.45
N HIS A 359 0.30 -27.65 -0.85
CA HIS A 359 -0.96 -27.86 -1.56
C HIS A 359 -1.69 -26.52 -1.69
N VAL A 360 -2.60 -26.43 -2.66
CA VAL A 360 -3.54 -25.32 -2.78
C VAL A 360 -4.89 -25.75 -2.23
N PHE A 361 -5.52 -24.91 -1.41
CA PHE A 361 -6.70 -25.20 -0.60
C PHE A 361 -7.86 -24.25 -0.92
N GLY A 362 -9.09 -24.77 -0.78
CA GLY A 362 -10.30 -23.98 -0.54
C GLY A 362 -10.87 -24.32 0.83
N TYR A 363 -11.25 -23.32 1.63
CA TYR A 363 -11.74 -23.50 3.00
C TYR A 363 -12.81 -22.47 3.37
N SER A 364 -13.82 -22.88 4.15
CA SER A 364 -14.79 -21.98 4.79
C SER A 364 -14.90 -22.34 6.28
N TRP A 365 -14.82 -21.35 7.18
CA TRP A 365 -14.68 -21.58 8.63
C TRP A 365 -15.23 -20.45 9.52
N ASP A 366 -15.50 -20.79 10.79
CA ASP A 366 -16.00 -19.84 11.80
C ASP A 366 -14.87 -18.97 12.35
N ALA A 367 -14.82 -17.71 11.91
CA ALA A 367 -13.88 -16.70 12.36
C ALA A 367 -14.46 -15.80 13.48
N SER A 368 -15.58 -16.17 14.13
CA SER A 368 -16.22 -15.39 15.21
C SER A 368 -15.37 -15.21 16.48
N SER A 369 -14.24 -15.91 16.58
CA SER A 369 -13.23 -15.79 17.63
C SER A 369 -12.01 -14.95 17.22
N VAL A 370 -11.84 -14.64 15.93
CA VAL A 370 -10.66 -13.93 15.42
C VAL A 370 -10.72 -12.46 15.84
N ALA A 371 -9.69 -12.02 16.58
CA ALA A 371 -9.62 -10.71 17.22
C ALA A 371 -10.91 -10.38 18.01
N ASP A 372 -11.36 -11.32 18.84
CA ASP A 372 -12.60 -11.27 19.64
C ASP A 372 -13.89 -11.04 18.83
N GLY A 373 -13.86 -11.34 17.54
CA GLY A 373 -14.95 -11.12 16.59
C GLY A 373 -14.94 -9.74 15.94
N THR A 374 -13.94 -8.88 16.20
CA THR A 374 -13.81 -7.57 15.53
C THR A 374 -13.51 -7.70 14.03
N LEU A 375 -12.88 -8.80 13.60
CA LEU A 375 -12.63 -9.05 12.18
C LEU A 375 -13.91 -9.44 11.42
N ALA A 376 -14.62 -10.49 11.88
CA ALA A 376 -15.70 -11.11 11.13
C ALA A 376 -17.12 -10.80 11.64
N GLY A 377 -17.26 -10.23 12.83
CA GLY A 377 -18.51 -10.29 13.59
C GLY A 377 -18.73 -11.69 14.19
N ARG A 378 -19.99 -12.08 14.39
CA ARG A 378 -20.37 -13.44 14.80
C ARG A 378 -21.30 -14.09 13.78
N VAL A 379 -21.26 -15.42 13.67
CA VAL A 379 -22.15 -16.14 12.74
C VAL A 379 -23.62 -15.98 13.13
N ASN A 380 -24.39 -15.37 12.22
CA ASN A 380 -25.84 -15.38 12.29
C ASN A 380 -26.38 -16.68 11.70
N TRP A 381 -26.50 -17.70 12.55
CA TRP A 381 -26.97 -19.04 12.17
C TRP A 381 -28.40 -19.11 11.62
N TYR A 382 -29.21 -18.05 11.69
CA TYR A 382 -30.51 -17.97 10.99
C TYR A 382 -30.36 -17.79 9.47
N ASN A 383 -29.20 -17.30 9.00
CA ASN A 383 -28.91 -17.12 7.58
C ASN A 383 -28.22 -18.35 6.95
N ALA A 384 -27.89 -19.38 7.74
CA ALA A 384 -27.22 -20.58 7.28
C ALA A 384 -28.22 -21.57 6.61
N PRO A 385 -27.78 -22.42 5.66
CA PRO A 385 -26.40 -22.62 5.21
C PRO A 385 -25.90 -21.51 4.28
N PHE A 386 -24.63 -21.17 4.41
CA PHE A 386 -23.91 -20.30 3.47
C PHE A 386 -23.18 -21.14 2.43
N PHE A 387 -22.94 -20.59 1.24
CA PHE A 387 -22.29 -21.29 0.14
C PHE A 387 -21.15 -20.47 -0.46
N MET A 388 -19.95 -21.05 -0.48
CA MET A 388 -18.78 -20.54 -1.17
C MET A 388 -18.58 -21.35 -2.45
N SER A 389 -18.65 -20.70 -3.61
CA SER A 389 -18.59 -21.37 -4.92
C SER A 389 -17.26 -21.11 -5.62
N PHE A 390 -16.74 -22.15 -6.28
CA PHE A 390 -15.49 -22.13 -7.05
C PHE A 390 -15.72 -22.75 -8.44
N GLU A 391 -15.07 -22.22 -9.47
CA GLU A 391 -15.03 -22.81 -10.81
C GLU A 391 -13.67 -22.53 -11.50
N ASN A 392 -13.40 -23.20 -12.62
CA ASN A 392 -12.25 -22.93 -13.49
C ASN A 392 -10.90 -22.83 -12.73
N PHE A 393 -10.53 -23.89 -11.99
CA PHE A 393 -9.24 -23.94 -11.32
C PHE A 393 -8.14 -24.29 -12.33
N GLN A 394 -7.13 -23.44 -12.45
CA GLN A 394 -6.00 -23.56 -13.37
C GLN A 394 -4.68 -23.46 -12.63
N VAL A 395 -3.70 -24.28 -13.03
CA VAL A 395 -2.34 -24.25 -12.48
C VAL A 395 -1.31 -24.28 -13.61
N ALA A 396 -0.39 -23.31 -13.59
CA ALA A 396 0.80 -23.28 -14.43
C ALA A 396 2.04 -23.46 -13.55
N SER A 397 2.59 -24.68 -13.51
CA SER A 397 3.68 -25.07 -12.61
C SER A 397 4.57 -26.15 -13.27
N PRO A 398 5.90 -26.18 -13.03
CA PRO A 398 6.66 -25.19 -12.28
C PRO A 398 6.89 -23.89 -13.07
N LEU A 399 6.97 -22.77 -12.35
CA LEU A 399 7.55 -21.54 -12.90
C LEU A 399 9.07 -21.62 -12.81
N ARG A 400 9.77 -21.39 -13.93
CA ARG A 400 11.21 -21.09 -13.94
C ARG A 400 11.44 -19.58 -13.88
N VAL A 401 12.58 -19.16 -13.34
CA VAL A 401 13.00 -17.75 -13.27
C VAL A 401 12.90 -17.10 -14.65
N GLY A 402 12.35 -15.89 -14.71
CA GLY A 402 12.18 -15.11 -15.95
C GLY A 402 11.08 -15.58 -16.91
N GLN A 403 10.51 -16.79 -16.76
CA GLN A 403 9.38 -17.24 -17.60
C GLN A 403 8.08 -16.50 -17.28
N TRP A 404 7.79 -16.28 -16.01
CA TRP A 404 6.62 -15.51 -15.63
C TRP A 404 6.87 -14.01 -15.82
N ARG A 405 6.26 -13.47 -16.87
CA ARG A 405 5.91 -12.06 -16.89
C ARG A 405 4.57 -11.92 -16.15
N PRO A 406 4.32 -10.82 -15.40
CA PRO A 406 2.94 -10.44 -15.07
C PRO A 406 2.10 -10.53 -16.34
N PRO A 407 0.84 -10.98 -16.28
CA PRO A 407 -0.02 -11.03 -17.45
C PRO A 407 0.14 -9.72 -18.21
N GLN A 408 0.71 -9.79 -19.42
CA GLN A 408 0.63 -8.68 -20.34
C GLN A 408 -0.84 -8.66 -20.75
N GLN A 409 -1.64 -8.01 -19.90
CA GLN A 409 -2.88 -7.37 -20.29
C GLN A 409 -2.50 -6.63 -21.55
N SER A 410 -2.90 -7.21 -22.68
CA SER A 410 -2.56 -6.66 -23.97
C SER A 410 -2.95 -5.20 -23.89
N LEU A 411 -2.00 -4.29 -24.15
CA LEU A 411 -2.31 -2.89 -24.37
C LEU A 411 -3.20 -2.87 -25.61
N VAL A 412 -4.50 -3.09 -25.40
CA VAL A 412 -5.42 -3.31 -26.50
C VAL A 412 -5.39 -1.98 -27.22
N ARG A 413 -4.91 -1.98 -28.47
CA ARG A 413 -4.79 -0.78 -29.31
C ARG A 413 -6.19 -0.32 -29.78
N ARG A 414 -7.09 -0.16 -28.80
CA ARG A 414 -8.40 0.48 -28.87
C ARG A 414 -8.12 1.98 -28.81
N ASN A 415 -8.15 2.63 -29.96
CA ASN A 415 -8.01 4.07 -30.05
C ASN A 415 -9.17 4.75 -29.31
N GLY A 416 -8.92 5.31 -28.12
CA GLY A 416 -9.93 6.00 -27.32
C GLY A 416 -9.58 6.07 -25.83
N PRO A 417 -10.42 6.72 -25.01
CA PRO A 417 -10.34 6.70 -23.55
C PRO A 417 -10.88 5.39 -22.97
N HIS A 418 -10.21 4.84 -21.95
CA HIS A 418 -10.59 3.59 -21.27
C HIS A 418 -10.98 3.82 -19.81
N PRO A 419 -11.92 3.03 -19.26
CA PRO A 419 -12.20 3.03 -17.82
C PRO A 419 -10.96 2.66 -17.01
N VAL A 420 -10.94 3.11 -15.76
CA VAL A 420 -9.79 2.95 -14.85
C VAL A 420 -10.06 1.88 -13.78
N ARG A 421 -11.14 1.09 -13.94
CA ARG A 421 -11.51 0.01 -13.01
C ARG A 421 -10.74 -1.30 -13.25
N PRO A 422 -10.51 -2.12 -12.21
CA PRO A 422 -10.90 -1.88 -10.81
C PRO A 422 -10.16 -0.70 -10.18
N LEU A 423 -10.89 0.05 -9.37
CA LEU A 423 -10.31 1.13 -8.57
C LEU A 423 -10.02 0.57 -7.19
N VAL A 424 -8.85 0.91 -6.65
CA VAL A 424 -8.52 0.64 -5.24
C VAL A 424 -8.82 1.90 -4.44
N ILE A 425 -9.44 1.72 -3.28
CA ILE A 425 -9.61 2.79 -2.30
C ILE A 425 -8.60 2.55 -1.18
N ASP A 426 -7.68 3.49 -0.97
CA ASP A 426 -6.55 3.31 -0.06
C ASP A 426 -6.93 3.56 1.42
N TYR A 427 -7.91 4.43 1.69
CA TYR A 427 -8.43 4.71 3.05
C TYR A 427 -9.87 5.25 3.05
N CYS A 428 -10.57 5.13 4.18
CA CYS A 428 -11.97 5.60 4.40
C CYS A 428 -12.94 5.32 3.23
N PRO A 429 -13.13 4.04 2.84
CA PRO A 429 -13.94 3.70 1.67
C PRO A 429 -15.43 3.99 1.81
N HIS A 430 -15.93 4.20 3.04
CA HIS A 430 -17.30 4.65 3.28
C HIS A 430 -17.59 6.05 2.70
N ASN A 431 -16.54 6.85 2.42
CA ASN A 431 -16.64 8.18 1.83
C ASN A 431 -16.61 8.19 0.29
N VAL A 432 -16.55 7.02 -0.37
CA VAL A 432 -16.48 6.91 -1.84
C VAL A 432 -17.78 6.31 -2.40
N ALA A 433 -18.63 7.15 -2.96
CA ALA A 433 -19.87 6.72 -3.62
C ALA A 433 -19.62 6.41 -5.10
N ALA A 434 -19.22 5.18 -5.41
CA ALA A 434 -18.78 4.78 -6.74
C ALA A 434 -19.91 4.26 -7.66
N ALA A 435 -20.56 5.17 -8.39
CA ALA A 435 -21.71 4.85 -9.25
C ALA A 435 -21.40 3.88 -10.41
N ASN A 436 -20.23 3.97 -11.06
CA ASN A 436 -19.81 3.03 -12.12
C ASN A 436 -18.28 3.04 -12.36
N ALA A 437 -17.83 2.51 -13.51
CA ALA A 437 -16.42 2.43 -13.91
C ALA A 437 -15.70 3.76 -14.20
N HIS A 438 -16.45 4.85 -14.34
CA HIS A 438 -15.96 6.18 -14.70
C HIS A 438 -16.38 7.29 -13.72
N ASN A 439 -17.38 7.01 -12.88
CA ASN A 439 -18.05 8.01 -12.06
C ASN A 439 -18.04 7.58 -10.59
N TYR A 440 -17.49 8.43 -9.73
CA TYR A 440 -17.50 8.28 -8.27
C TYR A 440 -17.41 9.65 -7.58
N ASP A 441 -18.06 9.78 -6.42
CA ASP A 441 -17.95 10.95 -5.57
C ASP A 441 -17.05 10.62 -4.36
N ILE A 442 -16.22 11.57 -3.93
CA ILE A 442 -15.42 11.50 -2.69
C ILE A 442 -15.95 12.56 -1.71
N THR A 443 -16.25 12.15 -0.49
CA THR A 443 -16.73 13.02 0.59
C THR A 443 -15.62 13.26 1.61
N PHE A 444 -15.55 14.46 2.20
CA PHE A 444 -14.83 14.70 3.46
C PHE A 444 -15.84 14.73 4.61
N ASP A 445 -15.63 13.87 5.61
CA ASP A 445 -16.58 13.60 6.69
C ASP A 445 -16.24 14.29 8.02
N LYS A 446 -17.23 14.30 8.93
CA LYS A 446 -17.10 14.87 10.27
C LYS A 446 -16.21 14.12 11.26
N PHE A 447 -15.65 12.98 10.86
CA PHE A 447 -14.59 12.30 11.60
C PHE A 447 -13.20 12.78 11.15
N GLY A 448 -13.14 13.75 10.23
CA GLY A 448 -11.92 14.32 9.67
C GLY A 448 -11.31 13.47 8.56
N CYS A 449 -12.07 12.52 7.99
CA CYS A 449 -11.56 11.68 6.91
C CYS A 449 -12.17 12.06 5.56
N GLY A 450 -11.31 12.17 4.55
CA GLY A 450 -11.72 12.15 3.15
C GLY A 450 -11.64 10.75 2.56
N SER A 451 -11.07 10.62 1.37
CA SER A 451 -10.61 9.33 0.82
C SER A 451 -9.61 9.55 -0.32
N ARG A 452 -8.84 8.52 -0.67
CA ARG A 452 -8.03 8.44 -1.89
C ARG A 452 -8.42 7.21 -2.71
N VAL A 453 -8.82 7.47 -3.94
CA VAL A 453 -9.15 6.48 -4.98
C VAL A 453 -7.99 6.43 -5.98
N ARG A 454 -7.62 5.24 -6.45
CA ARG A 454 -6.56 5.08 -7.45
C ARG A 454 -6.83 3.98 -8.47
N SER A 455 -6.15 4.07 -9.61
CA SER A 455 -6.05 2.96 -10.55
C SER A 455 -5.38 1.75 -9.91
N LEU A 456 -5.80 0.56 -10.35
CA LEU A 456 -5.10 -0.67 -10.02
C LEU A 456 -3.83 -0.87 -10.88
N HIS A 457 -3.78 -0.26 -12.08
CA HIS A 457 -2.65 -0.35 -13.02
C HIS A 457 -1.68 0.84 -12.90
N THR A 458 -0.41 0.63 -13.24
CA THR A 458 0.53 1.73 -13.56
C THR A 458 0.66 1.91 -15.08
N TYR A 459 1.00 3.12 -15.49
CA TYR A 459 1.06 3.55 -16.89
C TYR A 459 2.43 4.21 -17.15
N PRO A 460 3.19 3.83 -18.20
CA PRO A 460 4.49 4.44 -18.54
C PRO A 460 4.35 5.79 -19.27
N SER A 461 3.15 6.05 -19.80
CA SER A 461 2.69 7.28 -20.45
C SER A 461 1.17 7.21 -20.62
N GLY A 462 0.51 8.34 -20.84
CA GLY A 462 -0.94 8.40 -21.02
C GLY A 462 -1.48 9.82 -21.12
N LYS A 463 -2.72 9.94 -21.58
CA LYS A 463 -3.62 11.05 -21.27
C LYS A 463 -4.54 10.58 -20.15
N PHE A 464 -4.46 11.23 -19.00
CA PHE A 464 -5.25 10.93 -17.81
C PHE A 464 -6.27 12.04 -17.66
N SER A 465 -7.56 11.72 -17.68
CA SER A 465 -8.64 12.70 -17.74
C SER A 465 -9.72 12.42 -16.71
N ALA A 466 -10.24 13.48 -16.09
CA ALA A 466 -11.47 13.45 -15.30
C ALA A 466 -12.26 14.74 -15.50
N THR A 467 -13.58 14.61 -15.51
CA THR A 467 -14.52 15.73 -15.42
C THR A 467 -14.87 15.92 -13.95
N ILE A 468 -14.33 16.96 -13.33
CA ILE A 468 -14.35 17.19 -11.88
C ILE A 468 -15.29 18.35 -11.55
N LYS A 469 -16.04 18.22 -10.46
CA LYS A 469 -16.66 19.31 -9.71
C LYS A 469 -16.18 19.21 -8.26
N CYS A 470 -15.62 20.27 -7.70
CA CYS A 470 -15.12 20.30 -6.33
C CYS A 470 -16.26 20.44 -5.31
N ALA A 471 -15.95 20.22 -4.02
CA ALA A 471 -16.89 20.42 -2.93
C ALA A 471 -17.35 21.88 -2.84
N ASP A 472 -18.62 22.08 -2.46
CA ASP A 472 -19.22 23.40 -2.29
C ASP A 472 -19.18 23.85 -0.82
N GLY A 473 -19.57 25.10 -0.53
CA GLY A 473 -19.49 25.71 0.80
C GLY A 473 -18.09 26.16 1.20
N ASP A 474 -17.87 26.51 2.47
CA ASP A 474 -16.54 26.84 3.03
C ASP A 474 -15.66 25.60 3.11
N THR A 475 -14.84 25.41 2.07
CA THR A 475 -13.88 24.32 1.95
C THR A 475 -12.49 24.66 2.51
N SER A 476 -12.30 25.82 3.16
CA SER A 476 -10.99 26.27 3.66
C SER A 476 -10.31 25.20 4.53
N GLY A 477 -9.05 24.91 4.23
CA GLY A 477 -8.25 23.81 4.78
C GLY A 477 -8.23 22.55 3.92
N LEU A 478 -9.28 22.24 3.15
CA LEU A 478 -9.35 21.04 2.32
C LEU A 478 -8.54 21.16 1.03
N LEU A 479 -8.10 20.01 0.52
CA LEU A 479 -7.62 19.85 -0.85
C LEU A 479 -8.46 18.80 -1.57
N THR A 480 -8.87 19.09 -2.81
CA THR A 480 -9.28 18.07 -3.79
C THR A 480 -8.14 17.91 -4.79
N SER A 481 -7.74 16.70 -5.18
CA SER A 481 -6.70 16.52 -6.20
C SER A 481 -7.00 15.44 -7.24
N PHE A 482 -6.35 15.57 -8.39
CA PHE A 482 -6.38 14.64 -9.52
C PHE A 482 -4.97 14.57 -10.14
N TYR A 483 -4.28 13.44 -9.96
CA TYR A 483 -2.83 13.39 -10.13
C TYR A 483 -2.36 11.99 -10.54
N ILE A 484 -1.14 11.89 -11.06
CA ILE A 484 -0.51 10.63 -11.44
C ILE A 484 0.80 10.45 -10.67
N SER A 485 0.93 9.32 -9.96
CA SER A 485 2.05 9.07 -9.04
C SER A 485 2.57 7.65 -9.13
N SER A 486 3.88 7.48 -9.01
CA SER A 486 4.57 6.19 -9.14
C SER A 486 4.45 5.27 -7.92
N GLY A 487 3.81 5.74 -6.85
CA GLY A 487 3.42 4.93 -5.70
C GLY A 487 3.52 5.73 -4.42
N GLU A 488 2.38 6.20 -3.92
CA GLU A 488 2.34 7.16 -2.83
C GLU A 488 2.86 6.62 -1.48
N GLY A 489 3.52 7.49 -0.72
CA GLY A 489 4.24 7.12 0.50
C GLY A 489 5.65 6.58 0.23
N SER A 490 6.10 6.61 -1.03
CA SER A 490 7.50 6.37 -1.39
C SER A 490 8.28 7.68 -1.30
N THR A 491 9.32 7.70 -0.47
CA THR A 491 10.30 8.82 -0.41
C THR A 491 11.03 9.07 -1.74
N MET A 492 10.80 8.23 -2.76
CA MET A 492 11.32 8.39 -4.11
C MET A 492 10.21 8.42 -5.19
N GLN A 493 8.98 8.85 -4.88
CA GLN A 493 7.91 8.96 -5.88
C GLN A 493 8.20 10.05 -6.94
N ASP A 494 8.06 9.70 -8.22
CA ASP A 494 7.71 10.64 -9.27
C ASP A 494 6.18 10.86 -9.24
N GLU A 495 5.74 12.11 -9.41
CA GLU A 495 4.35 12.56 -9.22
C GLU A 495 4.05 13.77 -10.11
N ILE A 496 2.80 13.96 -10.57
CA ILE A 496 2.37 15.04 -11.48
C ILE A 496 0.89 15.37 -11.25
N ASP A 497 0.56 16.64 -11.02
CA ASP A 497 -0.62 17.00 -10.22
C ASP A 497 -1.55 18.06 -10.83
N PHE A 498 -2.85 17.94 -10.52
CA PHE A 498 -3.79 19.05 -10.36
C PHE A 498 -4.31 19.06 -8.91
N GLU A 499 -4.25 20.21 -8.26
CA GLU A 499 -4.54 20.39 -6.84
C GLU A 499 -5.44 21.62 -6.65
N PHE A 500 -6.68 21.40 -6.19
CA PHE A 500 -7.70 22.43 -5.99
C PHE A 500 -7.71 22.85 -4.52
N LEU A 501 -7.38 24.12 -4.27
CA LEU A 501 -7.31 24.67 -2.92
C LEU A 501 -8.70 24.98 -2.37
N GLY A 502 -8.94 24.61 -1.11
CA GLY A 502 -10.22 24.82 -0.43
C GLY A 502 -10.54 26.28 -0.09
N ASP A 503 -9.53 27.14 0.07
CA ASP A 503 -9.67 28.58 0.32
C ASP A 503 -9.78 29.43 -0.96
N ASN A 504 -9.30 28.92 -2.11
CA ASN A 504 -9.42 29.61 -3.39
C ASN A 504 -9.83 28.69 -4.53
N LYS A 505 -11.15 28.44 -4.61
CA LYS A 505 -11.85 27.68 -5.65
C LYS A 505 -11.72 28.25 -7.08
N ARG A 506 -11.07 29.40 -7.26
CA ARG A 506 -10.78 30.02 -8.56
C ARG A 506 -9.32 29.82 -9.01
N ILE A 507 -8.58 28.95 -8.31
CA ILE A 507 -7.23 28.53 -8.70
C ILE A 507 -7.14 26.99 -8.67
N VAL A 508 -6.39 26.43 -9.60
CA VAL A 508 -5.84 25.08 -9.48
C VAL A 508 -4.31 25.15 -9.54
N GLN A 509 -3.64 24.56 -8.56
CA GLN A 509 -2.19 24.35 -8.62
C GLN A 509 -1.90 23.17 -9.55
N THR A 510 -0.81 23.29 -10.29
CA THR A 510 -0.18 22.16 -10.98
C THR A 510 1.23 21.97 -10.41
N ASN A 511 1.62 20.73 -10.11
CA ASN A 511 2.95 20.42 -9.63
C ASN A 511 3.53 19.19 -10.32
N PHE A 512 4.81 18.91 -10.11
CA PHE A 512 5.39 17.60 -10.34
C PHE A 512 6.60 17.34 -9.42
N TYR A 513 6.67 16.14 -8.86
CA TYR A 513 7.78 15.67 -8.04
C TYR A 513 8.63 14.69 -8.84
N VAL A 514 9.93 14.63 -8.53
CA VAL A 514 10.83 13.57 -9.02
C VAL A 514 11.65 13.08 -7.84
N ASN A 515 11.68 11.77 -7.62
CA ASN A 515 12.30 11.16 -6.42
C ASN A 515 11.88 11.85 -5.09
N GLY A 516 10.57 12.06 -4.90
CA GLY A 516 10.00 12.63 -3.67
C GLY A 516 10.22 14.13 -3.48
N THR A 517 10.76 14.85 -4.49
CA THR A 517 11.15 16.26 -4.38
C THR A 517 10.52 17.12 -5.49
N SER A 518 9.83 18.21 -5.14
CA SER A 518 9.24 19.17 -6.11
C SER A 518 9.98 20.50 -6.25
N SER A 519 10.88 20.85 -5.32
CA SER A 519 11.48 22.19 -5.12
C SER A 519 11.44 23.15 -6.32
N GLY A 520 10.39 23.98 -6.41
CA GLY A 520 10.18 25.00 -7.44
C GLY A 520 9.53 24.51 -8.73
N ASN A 521 8.64 23.51 -8.67
CA ASN A 521 7.87 22.97 -9.79
C ASN A 521 6.37 23.36 -9.73
N GLU A 522 5.97 24.05 -8.67
CA GLU A 522 4.63 24.55 -8.41
C GLU A 522 4.26 25.64 -9.45
N LEU A 523 3.03 25.60 -9.98
CA LEU A 523 2.49 26.67 -10.83
C LEU A 523 0.96 26.79 -10.65
N TRP A 524 0.53 27.98 -10.23
CA TRP A 524 -0.86 28.40 -10.12
C TRP A 524 -1.50 28.64 -11.49
N VAL A 525 -2.68 28.09 -11.72
CA VAL A 525 -3.52 28.35 -12.90
C VAL A 525 -4.83 28.96 -12.44
N GLU A 526 -5.09 30.21 -12.84
CA GLU A 526 -6.36 30.90 -12.58
C GLU A 526 -7.51 30.29 -13.40
N LEU A 527 -8.68 30.23 -12.77
CA LEU A 527 -9.94 29.74 -13.33
C LEU A 527 -10.91 30.92 -13.47
N ASP A 528 -11.49 31.09 -14.66
CA ASP A 528 -12.54 32.07 -14.94
C ASP A 528 -13.89 31.67 -14.32
N TYR A 529 -14.04 30.41 -13.91
CA TYR A 529 -15.14 29.86 -13.13
C TYR A 529 -14.73 29.50 -11.68
N ASP A 530 -15.71 29.19 -10.83
CA ASP A 530 -15.50 28.58 -9.52
C ASP A 530 -15.60 27.04 -9.65
N CYS A 531 -14.60 26.31 -9.16
CA CYS A 531 -14.50 24.87 -9.35
C CYS A 531 -15.58 24.05 -8.60
N SER A 532 -16.32 24.67 -7.67
CA SER A 532 -17.46 24.07 -6.97
C SER A 532 -18.82 24.36 -7.61
N TYR A 533 -18.89 25.20 -8.65
CA TYR A 533 -20.15 25.46 -9.36
C TYR A 533 -20.38 24.49 -10.52
N GLY A 534 -19.42 24.38 -11.44
CA GLY A 534 -19.53 23.59 -12.67
C GLY A 534 -18.85 22.22 -12.63
N PHE A 535 -19.02 21.45 -13.71
CA PHE A 535 -18.21 20.27 -14.03
C PHE A 535 -17.25 20.65 -15.16
N HIS A 536 -15.94 20.54 -14.92
CA HIS A 536 -14.89 20.93 -15.87
C HIS A 536 -13.91 19.77 -16.10
N THR A 537 -13.32 19.65 -17.28
CA THR A 537 -12.48 18.51 -17.66
C THR A 537 -11.00 18.84 -17.53
N TYR A 538 -10.32 18.15 -16.62
CA TYR A 538 -8.91 18.29 -16.34
C TYR A 538 -8.17 17.09 -16.91
N SER A 539 -7.09 17.35 -17.66
CA SER A 539 -6.31 16.29 -18.32
C SER A 539 -4.82 16.50 -18.20
N ILE A 540 -4.10 15.47 -17.73
CA ILE A 540 -2.64 15.39 -17.73
C ILE A 540 -2.22 14.51 -18.90
N HIS A 541 -1.46 15.03 -19.85
CA HIS A 541 -0.83 14.25 -20.91
C HIS A 541 0.66 14.08 -20.56
N TYR A 542 1.05 12.88 -20.13
CA TYR A 542 2.42 12.56 -19.70
C TYR A 542 3.04 11.51 -20.61
N ASN A 543 4.30 11.74 -21.01
CA ASN A 543 5.16 10.72 -21.59
C ASN A 543 6.64 10.99 -21.23
N GLN A 544 7.54 10.17 -21.78
CA GLN A 544 8.98 10.19 -21.48
C GLN A 544 9.76 11.41 -22.05
N SER A 545 9.09 12.36 -22.73
CA SER A 545 9.68 13.63 -23.18
C SER A 545 8.92 14.88 -22.75
N LYS A 546 7.60 14.83 -22.48
CA LYS A 546 6.83 15.98 -21.99
C LYS A 546 5.63 15.64 -21.10
N ILE A 547 5.33 16.59 -20.22
CA ILE A 547 4.10 16.72 -19.44
C ILE A 547 3.32 17.91 -20.00
N GLN A 548 2.02 17.77 -20.19
CA GLN A 548 1.12 18.86 -20.60
C GLN A 548 -0.19 18.80 -19.81
N TRP A 549 -0.62 19.92 -19.24
CA TRP A 549 -1.87 20.04 -18.49
C TRP A 549 -2.91 20.79 -19.32
N PHE A 550 -4.13 20.27 -19.37
CA PHE A 550 -5.25 20.85 -20.08
C PHE A 550 -6.45 21.04 -19.15
N ILE A 551 -7.20 22.13 -19.37
CA ILE A 551 -8.47 22.42 -18.71
C ILE A 551 -9.49 22.71 -19.83
N ASP A 552 -10.58 21.96 -19.89
CA ASP A 552 -11.60 22.01 -20.96
C ASP A 552 -10.98 22.00 -22.37
N SER A 553 -10.02 21.10 -22.58
CA SER A 553 -9.19 20.96 -23.80
C SER A 553 -8.27 22.16 -24.14
N ARG A 554 -8.28 23.25 -23.37
CA ARG A 554 -7.28 24.34 -23.46
C ARG A 554 -5.98 23.90 -22.78
N LEU A 555 -4.87 23.93 -23.51
CA LEU A 555 -3.53 23.72 -22.95
C LEU A 555 -3.18 24.87 -22.00
N VAL A 556 -2.95 24.59 -20.71
CA VAL A 556 -2.59 25.61 -19.71
C VAL A 556 -1.11 25.55 -19.29
N ARG A 557 -0.47 24.38 -19.33
CA ARG A 557 0.95 24.22 -18.95
C ARG A 557 1.64 23.17 -19.82
N THR A 558 2.94 23.35 -20.08
CA THR A 558 3.82 22.35 -20.70
C THR A 558 5.19 22.35 -20.05
N VAL A 559 5.69 21.16 -19.73
CA VAL A 559 7.06 20.90 -19.26
C VAL A 559 7.68 19.86 -20.20
N THR A 560 8.90 20.10 -20.68
CA THR A 560 9.63 19.12 -21.51
C THR A 560 10.94 18.71 -20.85
N LYS A 561 11.33 17.45 -21.07
CA LYS A 561 12.53 16.83 -20.50
C LYS A 561 13.80 17.55 -20.94
N GLU A 562 13.85 18.00 -22.20
CA GLU A 562 14.97 18.76 -22.75
C GLU A 562 15.10 20.14 -22.08
N LYS A 563 13.97 20.78 -21.72
CA LYS A 563 14.01 22.02 -20.94
C LYS A 563 14.50 21.78 -19.52
N GLN A 564 14.05 20.71 -18.85
CA GLN A 564 14.53 20.41 -17.49
C GLN A 564 16.02 20.07 -17.47
N ILE A 565 16.50 19.22 -18.38
CA ILE A 565 17.93 18.87 -18.52
C ILE A 565 18.79 20.11 -18.79
N ARG A 566 18.37 21.02 -19.67
CA ARG A 566 19.11 22.29 -19.93
C ARG A 566 19.17 23.24 -18.72
N HIS A 567 18.26 23.09 -17.76
CA HIS A 567 18.28 23.83 -16.50
C HIS A 567 18.83 23.01 -15.32
N GLN A 568 19.45 21.84 -15.58
CA GLN A 568 20.01 20.93 -14.57
C GLN A 568 18.96 20.41 -13.57
N ARG A 569 17.69 20.27 -14.01
CA ARG A 569 16.57 19.77 -13.21
C ARG A 569 16.12 18.39 -13.67
N SER A 570 15.58 17.62 -12.74
CA SER A 570 15.05 16.28 -12.97
C SER A 570 13.72 16.30 -13.74
N TYR A 571 13.33 15.14 -14.28
CA TYR A 571 12.08 14.96 -15.02
C TYR A 571 11.44 13.60 -14.66
N PRO A 572 10.11 13.48 -14.46
CA PRO A 572 9.43 12.22 -14.17
C PRO A 572 9.69 11.15 -15.24
N THR A 573 10.04 9.93 -14.83
CA THR A 573 10.31 8.82 -15.76
C THR A 573 9.69 7.50 -15.34
N LYS A 574 9.29 7.34 -14.07
CA LYS A 574 8.66 6.12 -13.58
C LYS A 574 7.27 5.91 -14.21
N ASN A 575 6.80 4.65 -14.17
CA ASN A 575 5.40 4.34 -14.40
C ASN A 575 4.56 4.90 -13.24
N VAL A 576 3.36 5.39 -13.54
CA VAL A 576 2.48 6.08 -12.58
C VAL A 576 1.10 5.42 -12.52
N PHE A 577 0.53 5.27 -11.32
CA PHE A 577 -0.91 5.07 -11.15
C PHE A 577 -1.64 6.41 -11.37
N LEU A 578 -2.93 6.36 -11.69
CA LEU A 578 -3.84 7.52 -11.59
C LEU A 578 -4.44 7.57 -10.18
N TYR A 579 -4.51 8.75 -9.60
CA TYR A 579 -5.04 9.01 -8.27
C TYR A 579 -6.08 10.13 -8.29
N SER A 580 -6.97 10.11 -7.31
CA SER A 580 -7.90 11.20 -6.99
C SER A 580 -8.20 11.17 -5.49
N SER A 581 -8.14 12.30 -4.82
CA SER A 581 -8.39 12.35 -3.38
C SER A 581 -9.10 13.62 -2.93
N VAL A 582 -9.66 13.54 -1.73
CA VAL A 582 -10.01 14.70 -0.89
C VAL A 582 -9.41 14.46 0.48
N TRP A 583 -8.76 15.46 1.06
CA TRP A 583 -8.16 15.40 2.40
C TRP A 583 -8.05 16.79 3.04
N ASN A 584 -7.84 16.84 4.35
CA ASN A 584 -7.57 18.11 5.05
C ASN A 584 -6.07 18.41 5.01
N ALA A 585 -5.71 19.50 4.35
CA ALA A 585 -4.35 19.98 4.18
C ALA A 585 -4.02 21.23 5.03
N SER A 586 -4.89 21.61 5.99
CA SER A 586 -4.74 22.81 6.83
C SER A 586 -3.44 22.90 7.64
N ASP A 587 -2.74 21.79 7.82
CA ASP A 587 -1.46 21.74 8.53
C ASP A 587 -0.27 22.07 7.61
N VAL A 588 -0.46 21.99 6.29
CA VAL A 588 0.56 22.33 5.28
C VAL A 588 0.81 23.83 5.30
N ASN A 589 2.07 24.22 5.56
CA ASN A 589 2.48 25.62 5.71
C ASN A 589 1.64 26.40 6.75
N ASP A 590 1.18 25.71 7.81
CA ASP A 590 0.24 26.25 8.81
C ASP A 590 -1.04 26.84 8.16
N GLY A 591 -1.56 26.21 7.11
CA GLY A 591 -2.74 26.65 6.37
C GLY A 591 -2.43 27.73 5.33
N GLY A 592 -1.18 28.16 5.19
CA GLY A 592 -0.72 29.04 4.12
C GLY A 592 -0.59 28.35 2.75
N TRP A 593 -1.39 27.31 2.48
CA TRP A 593 -1.49 26.63 1.19
C TRP A 593 -2.94 26.39 0.76
N THR A 594 -3.81 25.91 1.66
CA THR A 594 -5.25 25.62 1.39
C THR A 594 -6.22 26.36 2.30
N GLY A 595 -5.72 27.29 3.13
CA GLY A 595 -6.47 27.95 4.20
C GLY A 595 -6.41 27.21 5.55
N LYS A 596 -7.04 27.81 6.56
CA LYS A 596 -7.26 27.18 7.87
C LYS A 596 -8.52 26.33 7.82
N TRP A 597 -8.51 25.17 8.49
CA TRP A 597 -9.71 24.35 8.62
C TRP A 597 -10.74 25.01 9.53
N HIS A 598 -11.95 25.28 9.01
CA HIS A 598 -13.03 25.96 9.75
C HIS A 598 -14.10 25.01 10.33
N GLY A 599 -14.09 23.73 9.95
CA GLY A 599 -14.95 22.69 10.52
C GLY A 599 -16.18 22.33 9.68
N MET A 600 -17.05 21.49 10.24
CA MET A 600 -18.15 20.82 9.52
C MET A 600 -19.45 21.64 9.40
N ALA A 601 -19.38 22.97 9.47
CA ALA A 601 -20.57 23.83 9.50
C ALA A 601 -21.42 23.73 8.21
N GLU A 602 -20.78 23.40 7.09
CA GLU A 602 -21.41 23.30 5.76
C GLU A 602 -21.29 21.86 5.19
N GLU A 603 -21.32 20.84 6.05
CA GLU A 603 -21.28 19.43 5.61
C GLU A 603 -22.52 19.05 4.77
N PRO A 604 -22.40 18.18 3.75
CA PRO A 604 -21.22 17.37 3.37
C PRO A 604 -20.37 17.97 2.24
N PHE A 605 -19.04 17.97 2.42
CA PHE A 605 -18.08 18.40 1.42
C PHE A 605 -17.83 17.28 0.39
N VAL A 606 -18.53 17.32 -0.75
CA VAL A 606 -18.50 16.24 -1.76
C VAL A 606 -17.86 16.70 -3.08
N ALA A 607 -16.64 16.24 -3.36
CA ALA A 607 -16.04 16.33 -4.70
C ALA A 607 -16.57 15.20 -5.60
N LYS A 608 -16.80 15.51 -6.87
CA LYS A 608 -17.44 14.60 -7.84
C LYS A 608 -16.56 14.37 -9.04
N PHE A 609 -16.16 13.12 -9.28
CA PHE A 609 -15.30 12.71 -10.39
C PHE A 609 -16.13 11.92 -11.40
N LYS A 610 -16.20 12.41 -12.63
CA LYS A 610 -16.92 11.78 -13.75
C LYS A 610 -16.01 11.55 -14.95
N SER A 611 -16.39 10.63 -15.83
CA SER A 611 -15.66 10.34 -17.07
C SER A 611 -14.18 10.01 -16.83
N VAL A 612 -13.84 9.49 -15.64
CA VAL A 612 -12.45 9.18 -15.25
C VAL A 612 -11.91 8.12 -16.20
N THR A 613 -10.86 8.47 -16.93
CA THR A 613 -10.36 7.68 -18.06
C THR A 613 -8.86 7.83 -18.27
N VAL A 614 -8.26 6.80 -18.89
CA VAL A 614 -6.89 6.88 -19.45
C VAL A 614 -6.92 6.53 -20.93
N GLN A 615 -6.33 7.38 -21.77
CA GLN A 615 -6.06 7.10 -23.19
C GLN A 615 -4.56 6.94 -23.40
N TYR A 616 -4.11 5.83 -23.99
CA TYR A 616 -2.73 5.67 -24.42
C TYR A 616 -2.42 6.57 -25.64
N PRO A 617 -1.17 7.07 -25.79
CA PRO A 617 -0.68 7.55 -27.08
C PRO A 617 -0.77 6.43 -28.14
N ALA A 618 -0.96 6.80 -29.41
CA ALA A 618 -1.04 5.86 -30.54
C ALA A 618 0.34 5.33 -30.96
#